data_AF-A0A923WNC0-F1
#
_entry.id   AF-A0A923WNC0-F1
#
_cell.length_a   1.000
_cell.length_b   1.000
_cell.length_c   1.000
_cell.angle_alpha   90.00
_cell.angle_beta   90.00
_cell.angle_gamma   90.00
#
_symmetry.space_group_name_H-M   'P 1'
#
loop_
_entity.id
_entity.type
_entity.pdbx_description
1 polymer ?
#
loop_
_entity_poly.entity_id
_entity_poly.type
_entity_poly.pdbx_seq_one_letter_code
_entity_poly.pdbx_strand_id
1 'polypeptide(L)' 'MRAPSAQQHPRRDERCRDIVDHAIRFQARCNTMAAVEYLKSHDIAAHIIERVLLDPSRRRNHLASSS' A
#
# COMPACT_ATOMS: atom_id res chain seq x y z
N MET A 1 1.77 -31.02 -12.30
CA MET A 1 1.39 -30.04 -11.25
C MET A 1 2.39 -28.89 -11.29
N ARG A 2 1.96 -27.64 -11.51
CA ARG A 2 2.86 -26.46 -11.55
C ARG A 2 2.59 -25.61 -10.33
N ALA A 3 3.52 -25.59 -9.38
CA ALA A 3 3.52 -24.61 -8.30
C ALA A 3 3.98 -23.26 -8.88
N PRO A 4 3.22 -22.16 -8.74
CA PRO A 4 3.77 -20.85 -9.00
C PRO A 4 4.70 -20.51 -7.83
N SER A 5 6.00 -20.68 -8.06
CA SER A 5 7.03 -20.17 -7.15
C SER A 5 6.79 -18.68 -6.97
N ALA A 6 6.42 -18.31 -5.76
CA ALA A 6 6.33 -16.94 -5.30
C ALA A 6 7.74 -16.31 -5.31
N GLN A 7 8.25 -16.00 -6.50
CA GLN A 7 9.34 -15.04 -6.66
C GLN A 7 8.73 -13.65 -6.51
N GLN A 8 8.24 -13.35 -5.30
CA GLN A 8 8.01 -11.98 -4.88
C GLN A 8 9.39 -11.35 -4.77
N HIS A 9 9.80 -10.70 -5.86
CA HIS A 9 11.04 -9.98 -5.92
C HIS A 9 11.03 -8.91 -4.82
N PRO A 10 11.96 -8.92 -3.87
CA PRO A 10 11.96 -7.99 -2.73
C PRO A 10 11.88 -6.53 -3.18
N ARG A 11 12.50 -6.19 -4.32
CA ARG A 11 12.44 -4.86 -4.94
C ARG A 11 11.04 -4.41 -5.33
N ARG A 12 10.15 -5.35 -5.72
CA ARG A 12 8.77 -5.03 -6.08
C ARG A 12 7.94 -4.74 -4.83
N ASP A 13 8.21 -5.46 -3.75
CA ASP A 13 7.60 -5.21 -2.44
C ASP A 13 8.06 -3.86 -1.84
N GLU A 14 9.35 -3.54 -1.93
CA GLU A 14 9.90 -2.25 -1.50
C GLU A 14 9.28 -1.07 -2.27
N ARG A 15 9.17 -1.20 -3.59
CA ARG A 15 8.54 -0.16 -4.43
C ARG A 15 7.05 0.01 -4.11
N CYS A 16 6.31 -1.09 -3.93
CA CYS A 16 4.92 -1.02 -3.52
C CYS A 16 4.76 -0.33 -2.16
N ARG A 17 5.65 -0.63 -1.20
CA ARG A 17 5.64 -0.02 0.12
C ARG A 17 5.88 1.49 0.06
N ASP A 18 6.85 1.94 -0.73
CA ASP A 18 7.16 3.36 -0.90
C ASP A 18 5.98 4.14 -1.52
N ILE A 19 5.40 3.59 -2.60
CA ILE A 19 4.21 4.15 -3.26
C ILE A 19 3.04 4.28 -2.28
N VAL A 20 2.81 3.23 -1.47
CA VAL A 20 1.75 3.24 -0.45
C VAL A 20 2.03 4.25 0.67
N ASP A 21 3.26 4.34 1.18
CA ASP A 21 3.63 5.33 2.20
C ASP A 21 3.44 6.76 1.68
N HIS A 22 3.84 7.00 0.43
CA HIS A 22 3.63 8.28 -0.24
C HIS A 22 2.14 8.60 -0.37
N ALA A 23 1.32 7.66 -0.83
CA ALA A 23 -0.12 7.85 -0.98
C ALA A 23 -0.81 8.18 0.36
N ILE A 24 -0.37 7.57 1.46
CA ILE A 24 -0.88 7.87 2.81
C ILE A 24 -0.55 9.31 3.23
N ARG A 25 0.69 9.75 3.01
CA ARG A 25 1.08 11.15 3.30
C ARG A 25 0.37 12.13 2.38
N PHE A 26 0.16 11.75 1.13
CA PHE A 26 -0.51 12.54 0.11
C PHE A 26 -2.01 12.70 0.42
N GLN A 27 -2.69 11.63 0.88
CA GLN A 27 -4.07 11.69 1.37
C GLN A 27 -4.24 12.73 2.48
N ALA A 28 -3.32 12.76 3.44
CA ALA A 28 -3.37 13.70 4.57
C ALA A 28 -3.20 15.17 4.13
N ARG A 29 -2.59 15.43 2.97
CA ARG A 29 -2.36 16.78 2.43
C ARG A 29 -3.44 17.24 1.46
N CYS A 30 -3.98 16.32 0.64
CA CYS A 30 -4.95 16.63 -0.41
C CYS A 30 -6.35 16.13 -0.04
N ASN A 31 -6.62 14.86 -0.33
CA ASN A 31 -7.83 14.13 0.07
C ASN A 31 -7.69 12.65 -0.32
N THR A 32 -8.64 11.82 0.15
CA THR A 32 -8.67 10.38 -0.13
C THR A 32 -8.79 10.06 -1.62
N MET A 33 -9.59 10.80 -2.39
CA MET A 33 -9.77 10.52 -3.82
C MET A 33 -8.48 10.74 -4.62
N ALA A 34 -7.73 11.81 -4.34
CA ALA A 34 -6.45 12.09 -4.97
C ALA A 34 -5.42 10.97 -4.68
N ALA A 35 -5.42 10.43 -3.45
CA ALA A 35 -4.54 9.31 -3.09
C ALA A 35 -4.97 7.99 -3.78
N VAL A 36 -6.27 7.76 -3.94
CA VAL A 36 -6.79 6.61 -4.70
C VAL A 36 -6.35 6.67 -6.16
N GLU A 37 -6.47 7.84 -6.81
CA GLU A 37 -6.04 8.02 -8.21
C GLU A 37 -4.53 7.85 -8.38
N TYR A 38 -3.74 8.39 -7.45
CA TYR A 38 -2.29 8.18 -7.43
C TYR A 38 -1.95 6.68 -7.38
N LEU A 39 -2.55 5.93 -6.45
CA LEU A 39 -2.31 4.49 -6.33
C LEU A 39 -2.74 3.70 -7.58
N LYS A 40 -3.87 4.05 -8.19
CA LYS A 40 -4.33 3.44 -9.45
C LYS A 40 -3.35 3.71 -10.60
N SER A 41 -2.83 4.93 -10.71
CA SER A 41 -1.83 5.29 -11.73
C SER A 41 -0.53 4.47 -11.59
N HIS A 42 -0.23 4.00 -10.38
CA HIS A 42 0.92 3.18 -10.05
C HIS A 42 0.65 1.65 -10.10
N ASP A 43 -0.46 1.21 -10.71
CA ASP A 43 -0.85 -0.22 -10.83
C ASP A 43 -1.06 -0.92 -9.47
N ILE A 44 -1.43 -0.15 -8.43
CA ILE A 44 -1.75 -0.74 -7.13
C ILE A 44 -3.18 -1.28 -7.16
N ALA A 45 -3.32 -2.56 -6.80
CA ALA A 45 -4.60 -3.24 -6.81
C ALA A 45 -5.60 -2.60 -5.84
N ALA A 46 -6.88 -2.53 -6.24
CA ALA A 46 -7.95 -1.89 -5.46
C ALA A 46 -8.05 -2.39 -4.01
N HIS A 47 -7.90 -3.71 -3.78
CA HIS A 47 -7.94 -4.30 -2.44
C HIS A 47 -6.78 -3.80 -1.53
N ILE A 48 -5.63 -3.43 -2.11
CA ILE A 48 -4.53 -2.81 -1.37
C ILE A 48 -4.90 -1.37 -1.05
N ILE A 49 -5.44 -0.62 -2.02
CA ILE A 49 -5.88 0.77 -1.85
C ILE A 49 -6.91 0.87 -0.71
N GLU A 50 -7.93 0.02 -0.72
CA GLU A 50 -8.94 -0.03 0.33
C GLU A 50 -8.31 -0.31 1.70
N ARG A 51 -7.42 -1.30 1.77
CA ARG A 51 -6.75 -1.65 3.03
C ARG A 51 -5.85 -0.53 3.55
N VAL A 52 -5.17 0.24 2.70
CA VAL A 52 -4.17 1.23 3.15
C VAL A 52 -4.78 2.60 3.40
N LEU A 53 -5.83 2.98 2.66
CA LEU A 53 -6.49 4.28 2.80
C LEU A 53 -7.78 4.22 3.64
N LEU A 54 -8.49 3.08 3.66
CA LEU A 54 -9.79 2.93 4.34
C LEU A 54 -9.70 2.10 5.63
N ASP A 55 -8.64 1.30 5.84
CA ASP A 55 -8.40 0.56 7.10
C ASP A 55 -7.14 1.05 7.85
N PRO A 56 -7.17 2.26 8.44
CA PRO A 56 -6.03 2.84 9.17
C PRO A 56 -5.65 2.05 10.44
N SER A 57 -6.57 1.24 10.97
CA SER A 57 -6.38 0.39 12.16
C SER A 57 -5.23 -0.60 11.99
N ARG A 58 -5.04 -1.15 10.78
CA ARG A 58 -3.92 -2.07 10.49
C ARG A 58 -2.54 -1.42 10.56
N ARG A 59 -2.44 -0.12 10.23
CA ARG A 59 -1.17 0.62 10.29
C ARG A 59 -0.72 0.85 11.73
N ARG A 60 -1.67 1.15 12.62
CA ARG A 60 -1.41 1.37 14.05
C ARG A 60 -0.85 0.12 14.72
N ASN A 61 -1.33 -1.06 14.35
CA ASN A 61 -0.81 -2.33 14.87
C ASN A 61 0.62 -2.65 14.38
N HIS A 62 0.99 -2.23 13.16
CA HIS A 62 2.35 -2.46 12.64
C HIS A 62 3.39 -1.57 13.32
N LEU A 63 3.02 -0.33 13.67
CA LEU A 63 3.87 0.57 14.47
C LEU A 63 3.93 0.16 15.94
N ALA A 64 2.82 -0.34 16.52
CA ALA A 64 2.78 -0.81 17.91
C ALA A 64 3.48 -2.15 18.14
N SER A 65 3.60 -3.00 17.11
CA SER A 65 4.28 -4.29 17.20
C SER A 65 5.80 -4.21 16.93
N SER A 66 6.34 -3.01 16.75
CA SER A 66 7.78 -2.75 16.52
C SER A 66 8.44 -2.05 17.72
N SER A 67 7.83 -2.09 18.92
CA SER A 67 8.37 -1.54 20.17
C SER A 67 8.77 -2.64 21.14
#